data_AF-A0A392TBL0-F1
#
_entry.id   AF-A0A392TBL0-F1
#
_cell.length_a   1.000
_cell.length_b   1.000
_cell.length_c   1.000
_cell.angle_alpha   90.00
_cell.angle_beta   90.00
_cell.angle_gamma   90.00
#
_symmetry.space_group_name_H-M   'P 1'
#
loop_
_entity.id
_entity.type
_entity.pdbx_description
1 polymer ?
#
loop_
_entity_poly.entity_id
_entity_poly.type
_entity_poly.pdbx_seq_one_letter_code
_entity_poly.pdbx_strand_id
1 'polypeptide(L)' 'MLNIFQHYGNIVEVVIPAKRDKGGRRFGFARFDQVKDVRRFGIELDNIIIGRDKIFVNPPRFQRDSG' A
#
# COMPACT_ATOMS: atom_id res chain seq x y z
N MET A 1 -9.39 -7.18 5.04
CA MET A 1 -8.39 -6.54 4.15
C MET A 1 -6.99 -6.57 4.75
N LEU A 2 -6.80 -6.28 6.05
CA LEU A 2 -5.48 -6.23 6.70
C LEU A 2 -4.67 -7.54 6.60
N ASN A 3 -5.33 -8.69 6.72
CA ASN A 3 -4.66 -10.00 6.79
C ASN A 3 -3.78 -10.32 5.57
N ILE A 4 -4.11 -9.80 4.38
CA ILE A 4 -3.31 -10.06 3.16
C ILE A 4 -1.94 -9.39 3.28
N PHE A 5 -1.89 -8.20 3.89
CA PHE A 5 -0.66 -7.41 3.98
C PHE A 5 0.22 -7.78 5.17
N GLN A 6 -0.33 -8.47 6.18
CA GLN A 6 0.44 -8.93 7.35
C GLN A 6 1.58 -9.88 6.97
N HIS A 7 1.47 -10.61 5.86
CA HIS A 7 2.53 -11.49 5.37
C HIS A 7 3.78 -10.74 4.88
N TYR A 8 3.64 -9.47 4.51
CA TYR A 8 4.74 -8.68 3.92
C TYR A 8 5.44 -7.79 4.96
N GLY A 9 4.80 -7.55 6.10
CA GLY A 9 5.36 -6.73 7.17
C GLY A 9 4.31 -6.42 8.21
N ASN A 10 4.73 -5.76 9.27
CA ASN A 10 3.81 -5.37 10.32
C ASN A 10 2.96 -4.17 9.85
N ILE A 11 1.75 -4.48 9.41
CA ILE A 11 0.81 -3.49 8.90
C ILE A 11 0.04 -2.84 10.04
N VAL A 12 0.07 -1.52 10.06
CA VAL A 12 -0.60 -0.72 11.09
C VAL A 12 -1.96 -0.22 10.62
N GLU A 13 -2.09 0.15 9.34
CA GLU A 13 -3.33 0.73 8.82
C GLU A 13 -3.47 0.48 7.31
N VAL A 14 -4.71 0.27 6.86
CA VAL A 14 -5.07 0.26 5.43
C VAL A 14 -6.29 1.15 5.24
N VAL A 15 -6.19 2.11 4.32
CA VAL A 15 -7.27 3.03 3.97
C VAL A 15 -7.56 2.91 2.48
N ILE A 16 -8.79 2.54 2.13
CA ILE A 16 -9.28 2.53 0.74
C ILE A 16 -10.33 3.64 0.62
N PRO A 17 -9.98 4.82 0.07
CA PRO A 17 -10.94 5.89 -0.11
C PRO A 17 -12.08 5.48 -1.06
N ALA A 18 -13.26 6.07 -0.83
CA ALA A 18 -14.39 5.92 -1.75
C ALA A 18 -14.10 6.56 -3.12
N LYS A 19 -13.23 7.58 -3.14
CA LYS A 19 -12.74 8.28 -4.34
C LYS A 19 -11.94 7.33 -5.24
N ARG A 20 -12.02 7.55 -6.56
CA ARG A 20 -11.24 6.85 -7.58
C ARG A 20 -10.12 7.74 -8.14
N ASP A 21 -9.10 7.12 -8.72
CA ASP A 21 -8.03 7.86 -9.39
C ASP A 21 -8.58 8.55 -10.66
N LYS A 22 -7.74 9.35 -11.32
CA LYS A 22 -8.13 10.04 -12.58
C LYS A 22 -8.56 9.06 -13.69
N GLY A 23 -8.10 7.81 -13.63
CA GLY A 23 -8.46 6.74 -14.57
C GLY A 23 -9.66 5.89 -14.12
N GLY A 24 -10.35 6.26 -13.04
CA GLY A 24 -11.52 5.52 -12.53
C GLY A 24 -11.18 4.24 -11.75
N ARG A 25 -9.90 4.00 -11.42
CA ARG A 25 -9.44 2.83 -10.66
C ARG A 25 -9.56 3.06 -9.16
N ARG A 26 -9.80 1.98 -8.43
CA ARG A 26 -9.68 1.95 -6.96
C ARG A 26 -8.20 2.07 -6.60
N PHE A 27 -7.91 2.83 -5.56
CA PHE A 27 -6.58 2.93 -4.96
C PHE A 27 -6.72 2.96 -3.44
N GLY A 28 -5.63 2.69 -2.74
CA GLY A 28 -5.59 2.70 -1.28
C GLY A 28 -4.20 3.04 -0.78
N PHE A 29 -4.11 3.27 0.52
CA PHE A 29 -2.88 3.51 1.24
C PHE A 29 -2.71 2.44 2.32
N ALA A 30 -1.50 1.92 2.45
CA ALA A 30 -1.12 0.96 3.47
C ALA A 30 0.07 1.53 4.26
N ARG A 31 -0.04 1.53 5.59
CA ARG A 31 1.01 1.98 6.49
C ARG A 31 1.61 0.78 7.21
N PHE A 32 2.90 0.59 7.04
CA PHE A 32 3.69 -0.42 7.72
C PHE A 32 4.62 0.26 8.73
N ASP A 33 4.88 -0.39 9.86
CA ASP A 33 5.94 0.05 10.76
C ASP A 33 7.26 -0.69 10.49
N GLN A 34 8.34 -0.21 11.10
CA GLN A 34 9.68 -0.81 11.03
C GLN A 34 10.24 -1.00 9.60
N VAL A 35 9.71 -0.27 8.61
CA VAL A 35 10.22 -0.27 7.24
C VAL A 35 11.53 0.51 7.17
N LYS A 36 12.66 -0.21 7.06
CA LYS A 36 14.00 0.40 6.99
C LYS A 36 14.30 1.06 5.64
N ASP A 37 13.83 0.46 4.55
CA ASP A 37 14.02 0.99 3.19
C ASP A 37 12.69 0.95 2.43
N VAL A 38 12.06 2.12 2.31
CA VAL A 38 10.75 2.28 1.65
C VAL A 38 10.81 1.96 0.16
N ARG A 39 11.93 2.23 -0.52
CA ARG A 39 12.05 2.00 -1.97
C ARG A 39 12.14 0.50 -2.25
N ARG A 40 13.04 -0.19 -1.54
CA ARG A 40 13.16 -1.64 -1.64
C ARG A 40 11.85 -2.33 -1.26
N PHE A 41 11.25 -1.91 -0.16
CA PHE A 41 9.98 -2.47 0.30
C PHE A 41 8.84 -2.24 -0.71
N GLY A 42 8.79 -1.07 -1.34
CA GLY A 42 7.83 -0.79 -2.42
C GLY A 42 8.00 -1.73 -3.62
N ILE A 43 9.24 -2.05 -4.02
CA ILE A 43 9.52 -3.00 -5.11
C ILE A 43 9.07 -4.42 -4.72
N GLU A 44 9.32 -4.84 -3.48
CA GLU A 44 8.88 -6.15 -2.98
C GLU A 44 7.35 -6.26 -2.99
N LEU A 45 6.63 -5.20 -2.58
CA LEU A 45 5.17 -5.14 -2.59
C LEU A 45 4.55 -5.00 -3.99
N ASP A 46 5.25 -4.44 -4.98
CA ASP A 46 4.72 -4.32 -6.36
C ASP A 46 4.53 -5.67 -7.05
N ASN A 47 5.06 -6.76 -6.48
CA ASN A 47 4.88 -8.12 -7.01
C ASN A 47 3.65 -8.83 -6.43
N ILE A 48 2.81 -8.15 -5.66
CA ILE A 48 1.62 -8.74 -5.04
C ILE A 48 0.51 -8.93 -6.07
N ILE A 49 -0.05 -10.15 -6.06
CA ILE A 49 -1.27 -10.52 -6.78
C ILE A 49 -2.34 -10.82 -5.74
N ILE A 50 -3.46 -10.08 -5.79
CA ILE A 50 -4.64 -10.37 -4.96
C ILE A 50 -5.73 -10.95 -5.86
N GLY A 51 -6.03 -12.23 -5.67
CA GLY A 51 -6.97 -12.96 -6.51
C GLY A 51 -6.42 -13.11 -7.93
N ARG A 52 -6.95 -12.33 -8.89
CA ARG A 52 -6.50 -12.32 -10.30
C ARG A 52 -5.85 -11.00 -10.71
N ASP A 53 -5.85 -10.01 -9.82
CA ASP A 53 -5.40 -8.66 -10.13
C ASP A 53 -4.01 -8.41 -9.54
N LYS A 54 -3.09 -7.94 -10.38
CA LYS A 54 -1.81 -7.39 -9.92
C LYS A 54 -2.05 -6.00 -9.33
N ILE A 55 -1.51 -5.76 -8.14
CA ILE A 55 -1.56 -4.44 -7.51
C ILE A 55 -0.28 -3.69 -7.82
N PHE A 56 -0.41 -2.41 -8.15
CA PHE A 56 0.73 -1.50 -8.32
C PHE A 56 0.99 -0.75 -7.03
N VAL A 57 2.24 -0.79 -6.56
CA VAL A 57 2.64 -0.13 -5.32
C VAL A 57 3.64 0.97 -5.62
N ASN A 58 3.38 2.16 -5.07
CA ASN A 58 4.26 3.30 -5.19
C ASN A 58 4.51 3.90 -3.80
N PRO A 59 5.75 4.35 -3.51
CA PRO A 59 6.00 5.16 -2.33
C PRO A 59 5.07 6.38 -2.33
N PRO A 60 4.44 6.72 -1.19
CA PRO A 60 3.54 7.86 -1.13
C PRO A 60 4.33 9.14 -1.41
N ARG A 61 3.86 9.95 -2.37
CA ARG A 61 4.47 11.25 -2.69
C ARG A 61 4.36 12.23 -1.53
N PHE A 62 3.26 12.13 -0.77
CA PHE A 62 2.97 12.99 0.36
C PHE A 62 2.95 12.12 1.62
N GLN A 63 3.73 12.52 2.62
CA GLN A 63 3.60 11.95 3.94
C GLN A 63 2.37 12.55 4.60
N ARG A 64 1.69 11.76 5.43
CA ARG A 64 0.67 12.30 6.31
C ARG A 64 1.42 13.17 7.32
N ASP A 65 1.05 14.44 7.45
CA ASP A 65 1.57 15.27 8.53
C ASP A 65 1.34 14.54 9.85
N SER A 66 2.39 14.45 10.65
CA SER A 66 2.31 13.96 12.02
C SER A 66 1.52 15.00 12.82
N GLY A 67 0.20 14.83 12.86
CA GLY A 67 -0.67 15.56 13.77
C GLY A 67 -0.40 15.17 15.22
#